data_AF-A0A7C4NJ15-F1
#
_entry.id   AF-A0A7C4NJ15-F1
#
_cell.length_a   1.000
_cell.length_b   1.000
_cell.length_c   1.000
_cell.angle_alpha   90.00
_cell.angle_beta   90.00
_cell.angle_gamma   90.00
#
_symmetry.space_group_name_H-M   'P 1'
#
loop_
_entity.id
_entity.type
_entity.pdbx_description
1 polymer ?
#
loop_
_entity_poly.entity_id
_entity_poly.type
_entity_poly.pdbx_seq_one_letter_code
_entity_poly.pdbx_strand_id
1 'polypeptide(L)'
;MRDSSQIWLAVRLACYPKSPDVELAVDLAAGLSTGVWARALRSSKETVRLALPSLLAAPLNPVAGSFTAYDQTVIRATVDPAFLPDPYNGLYVPVDVERAEVTVKEGRPVQATSSWLFLDFAGEIPVPAEAWLAWDPVEERFQTVGELFPQGLSAQARVVLHYRQDLWKKVWHDGSPLTPGDFLLRFVLLFDRAHPQSPVYDESSVPAAETMRQHFRGLLVRNWDPLVVEVYTDFLALDAEWIAAEAAKLFHPAYEYGPGPWPVVALLLRAEAQGRLAMSNAKAKALKAEWVSLVAGPSLEVLKELLARCAAEAFLPYPRFLSAFVPEAEVRERYGALARWVEEKGHFWVGNGPYFVDLVKPVEKILVLRRWEEHWVDPISWKVYTGPRIPWAKLHGPSVLVKGKAADFSVEVGLGEEHASPEDVLFVKYLLLGPEGQLLGAGEVVPSREGFRVSLGPEETRALPPGGVRLEVVGAFRSVALAAWDSLELVVVEPGG
;
A
#
# COMPACT_ATOMS: atom_id res chain seq x y z
N MET A 1 19.53 -24.23 5.95
CA MET A 1 18.14 -24.05 5.46
C MET A 1 17.72 -25.32 4.74
N ARG A 2 16.60 -25.96 5.11
CA ARG A 2 16.13 -27.21 4.48
C ARG A 2 14.69 -27.17 3.96
N ASP A 3 14.04 -26.01 3.98
CA ASP A 3 12.77 -25.82 3.29
C ASP A 3 12.74 -24.41 2.68
N SER A 4 12.66 -24.34 1.35
CA SER A 4 12.17 -23.16 0.63
C SER A 4 10.80 -23.54 0.07
N SER A 5 9.74 -22.94 0.61
CA SER A 5 8.36 -23.12 0.17
C SER A 5 8.05 -22.46 -1.17
N GLN A 6 9.03 -21.79 -1.80
CA GLN A 6 8.96 -21.31 -3.19
C GLN A 6 9.83 -22.19 -4.08
N ILE A 7 9.23 -23.26 -4.61
CA ILE A 7 9.91 -24.21 -5.50
C ILE A 7 9.92 -23.68 -6.95
N TRP A 8 8.98 -22.80 -7.29
CA TRP A 8 8.85 -22.18 -8.62
C TRP A 8 8.41 -20.73 -8.51
N LEU A 9 9.14 -19.83 -9.18
CA LEU A 9 8.75 -18.44 -9.39
C LEU A 9 8.44 -18.28 -10.88
N ALA A 10 7.19 -17.97 -11.21
CA ALA A 10 6.77 -17.64 -12.58
C ALA A 10 6.55 -16.13 -12.68
N VAL A 11 7.51 -15.42 -13.27
CA VAL A 11 7.36 -14.00 -13.59
C VAL A 11 6.74 -13.89 -14.98
N ARG A 12 5.59 -13.21 -15.08
CA ARG A 12 4.91 -12.99 -16.36
C ARG A 12 5.05 -11.52 -16.73
N LEU A 13 5.49 -11.24 -17.95
CA LEU A 13 5.42 -9.91 -18.52
C LEU A 13 3.97 -9.63 -18.95
N ALA A 14 3.43 -8.50 -18.49
CA ALA A 14 2.14 -7.99 -18.93
C ALA A 14 2.33 -6.71 -19.74
N CYS A 15 1.55 -6.54 -20.80
CA CYS A 15 1.56 -5.33 -21.62
C CYS A 15 0.30 -4.50 -21.34
N TYR A 16 0.48 -3.22 -21.06
CA TYR A 16 -0.60 -2.24 -20.91
C TYR A 16 -0.55 -1.27 -22.10
N PRO A 17 -1.20 -1.60 -23.23
CA PRO A 17 -1.20 -0.73 -24.40
C PRO A 17 -1.89 0.58 -24.06
N LYS A 18 -1.25 1.70 -24.41
CA LYS A 18 -1.80 3.05 -24.22
C LYS A 18 -1.73 3.84 -25.52
N SER A 19 -2.62 4.81 -25.65
CA SER A 19 -2.53 5.80 -26.72
C SER A 19 -1.29 6.69 -26.52
N PRO A 20 -0.58 7.11 -27.59
CA PRO A 20 0.59 7.99 -27.47
C PRO A 20 0.32 9.30 -26.71
N ASP A 21 -0.90 9.83 -26.78
CA ASP A 21 -1.35 11.06 -26.10
C ASP A 21 -1.79 10.87 -24.64
N VAL A 22 -1.56 9.69 -24.06
CA VAL A 22 -1.84 9.39 -22.64
C VAL A 22 -0.51 9.18 -21.92
N GLU A 23 -0.25 9.97 -20.90
CA GLU A 23 0.85 9.77 -19.95
C GLU A 23 0.28 9.22 -18.65
N LEU A 24 0.92 8.17 -18.12
CA LEU A 24 0.56 7.58 -16.83
C LEU A 24 1.80 7.05 -16.13
N ALA A 25 1.73 7.03 -14.80
CA ALA A 25 2.64 6.27 -13.96
C ALA A 25 2.09 4.85 -13.78
N VAL A 26 2.95 3.85 -13.94
CA VAL A 26 2.65 2.43 -13.70
C VAL A 26 3.69 1.85 -12.79
N ASP A 27 3.26 0.94 -11.93
CA ASP A 27 4.16 0.07 -11.20
C ASP A 27 4.80 -0.95 -12.14
N LEU A 28 6.10 -1.17 -12.00
CA LEU A 28 6.88 -2.04 -12.89
C LEU A 28 6.49 -3.52 -12.80
N ALA A 29 5.93 -3.96 -11.67
CA ALA A 29 5.47 -5.32 -11.45
C ALA A 29 3.93 -5.41 -11.48
N ALA A 30 3.25 -4.44 -10.86
CA ALA A 30 1.83 -4.47 -10.54
C ALA A 30 0.98 -3.58 -11.47
N GLY A 31 1.58 -2.89 -12.43
CA GLY A 31 0.90 -2.08 -13.43
C GLY A 31 0.07 -0.94 -12.83
N LEU A 32 -1.22 -0.88 -13.21
CA LEU A 32 -2.15 0.16 -12.72
C LEU A 32 -2.64 -0.06 -11.30
N SER A 33 -2.31 -1.20 -10.68
CA SER A 33 -2.93 -1.55 -9.41
C SER A 33 -2.57 -0.55 -8.31
N THR A 34 -1.37 0.05 -8.26
CA THR A 34 -0.94 0.92 -7.15
C THR A 34 -1.75 2.21 -6.96
N GLY A 35 -2.58 2.62 -7.92
CA GLY A 35 -3.39 3.84 -7.83
C GLY A 35 -2.62 5.14 -8.10
N VAL A 36 -1.30 5.08 -8.25
CA VAL A 36 -0.43 6.22 -8.59
C VAL A 36 -0.84 6.83 -9.95
N TRP A 37 -1.33 6.00 -10.87
CA TRP A 37 -1.85 6.43 -12.16
C TRP A 37 -2.89 7.54 -12.04
N ALA A 38 -3.75 7.51 -11.02
CA ALA A 38 -4.83 8.48 -10.85
C ALA A 38 -4.30 9.89 -10.57
N ARG A 39 -3.09 10.02 -10.04
CA ARG A 39 -2.48 11.33 -9.75
C ARG A 39 -1.57 11.79 -10.89
N ALA A 40 -0.95 10.83 -11.57
CA ALA A 40 -0.02 11.07 -12.67
C ALA A 40 -0.69 11.18 -14.06
N LEU A 41 -1.95 10.77 -14.22
CA LEU A 41 -2.62 10.73 -15.52
C LEU A 41 -2.63 12.11 -16.19
N ARG A 42 -2.09 12.19 -17.41
CA ARG A 42 -2.18 13.38 -18.27
C ARG A 42 -2.60 12.96 -19.68
N SER A 43 -3.45 13.76 -20.30
CA SER A 43 -3.81 13.59 -21.69
C SER A 43 -4.24 14.92 -22.29
N SER A 44 -4.07 15.07 -23.61
CA SER A 44 -4.65 16.18 -24.37
C SER A 44 -6.15 15.99 -24.62
N LYS A 45 -6.69 14.78 -24.37
CA LYS A 45 -8.11 14.47 -24.50
C LYS A 45 -8.85 14.76 -23.20
N GLU A 46 -10.08 15.23 -23.32
CA GLU A 46 -11.00 15.40 -22.19
C GLU A 46 -11.43 14.06 -21.57
N THR A 47 -11.44 12.99 -22.36
CA THR A 47 -11.85 11.65 -21.91
C THR A 47 -10.79 10.62 -22.25
N VAL A 48 -10.36 9.88 -21.24
CA VAL A 48 -9.52 8.68 -21.37
C VAL A 48 -10.39 7.46 -21.12
N ARG A 49 -10.32 6.48 -22.03
CA ARG A 49 -11.02 5.20 -21.88
C ARG A 49 -10.04 4.14 -21.43
N LEU A 50 -10.29 3.57 -20.25
CA LEU A 50 -9.53 2.47 -19.69
C LEU A 50 -10.34 1.17 -19.82
N ALA A 51 -9.77 0.17 -20.48
CA ALA A 51 -10.36 -1.17 -20.56
C ALA A 51 -9.75 -2.05 -19.46
N LEU A 52 -10.60 -2.63 -18.62
CA LEU A 52 -10.21 -3.58 -17.58
C LEU A 52 -10.82 -4.96 -17.88
N PRO A 53 -10.11 -6.07 -17.60
CA PRO A 53 -10.63 -7.42 -17.82
C PRO A 53 -11.94 -7.74 -17.09
N SER A 54 -12.19 -7.09 -15.96
CA SER A 54 -13.46 -7.18 -15.23
C SER A 54 -13.73 -5.88 -14.47
N LEU A 55 -14.99 -5.61 -14.19
CA LEU A 55 -15.46 -4.46 -13.41
C LEU A 55 -16.66 -4.89 -12.55
N LEU A 56 -16.69 -4.40 -11.32
CA LEU A 56 -17.71 -4.70 -10.32
C LEU A 56 -17.86 -6.23 -10.17
N ALA A 57 -16.73 -6.89 -9.93
CA ALA A 57 -16.67 -8.34 -9.74
C ALA A 57 -17.21 -8.74 -8.35
N ALA A 58 -17.05 -7.83 -7.38
CA ALA A 58 -17.68 -7.91 -6.07
C ALA A 58 -18.25 -6.53 -5.66
N PRO A 59 -19.12 -6.47 -4.65
CA PRO A 59 -19.68 -5.23 -4.14
C PRO A 59 -18.62 -4.21 -3.73
N LEU A 60 -18.86 -2.93 -4.07
CA LEU A 60 -18.04 -1.84 -3.57
C LEU A 60 -18.57 -1.39 -2.21
N ASN A 61 -17.89 -1.78 -1.13
CA ASN A 61 -18.09 -1.24 0.21
C ASN A 61 -16.74 -1.21 0.95
N PRO A 62 -16.49 -0.22 1.83
CA PRO A 62 -15.17 0.00 2.42
C PRO A 62 -14.76 -1.02 3.49
N VAL A 63 -15.72 -1.75 4.11
CA VAL A 63 -15.43 -2.57 5.29
C VAL A 63 -15.01 -3.99 4.93
N ALA A 64 -15.70 -4.64 3.99
CA ALA A 64 -15.39 -6.00 3.54
C ALA A 64 -15.92 -6.25 2.11
N GLY A 65 -15.64 -5.30 1.21
CA GLY A 65 -16.07 -5.32 -0.19
C GLY A 65 -15.07 -5.98 -1.13
N SER A 66 -14.96 -5.42 -2.34
CA SER A 66 -14.12 -6.01 -3.39
C SER A 66 -12.62 -5.87 -3.13
N PHE A 67 -11.92 -7.00 -3.17
CA PHE A 67 -10.46 -7.10 -3.15
C PHE A 67 -9.86 -7.40 -4.52
N THR A 68 -10.67 -7.44 -5.59
CA THR A 68 -10.17 -7.79 -6.92
C THR A 68 -9.29 -6.66 -7.47
N ALA A 69 -8.19 -7.00 -8.14
CA ALA A 69 -7.22 -6.01 -8.64
C ALA A 69 -7.86 -4.96 -9.58
N TYR A 70 -8.89 -5.35 -10.34
CA TYR A 70 -9.58 -4.46 -11.26
C TYR A 70 -10.53 -3.49 -10.56
N ASP A 71 -11.31 -3.96 -9.58
CA ASP A 71 -12.15 -3.07 -8.77
C ASP A 71 -11.28 -2.13 -7.94
N GLN A 72 -10.16 -2.64 -7.41
CA GLN A 72 -9.16 -1.85 -6.68
C GLN A 72 -8.55 -0.73 -7.51
N THR A 73 -8.47 -0.88 -8.85
CA THR A 73 -8.03 0.19 -9.74
C THR A 73 -8.96 1.41 -9.65
N VAL A 74 -10.28 1.18 -9.58
CA VAL A 74 -11.28 2.24 -9.39
C VAL A 74 -11.23 2.77 -7.96
N ILE A 75 -11.23 1.87 -6.96
CA ILE A 75 -11.25 2.24 -5.54
C ILE A 75 -10.11 3.19 -5.21
N ARG A 76 -8.88 2.86 -5.62
CA ARG A 76 -7.66 3.64 -5.35
C ARG A 76 -7.63 5.00 -6.04
N ALA A 77 -8.43 5.22 -7.09
CA ALA A 77 -8.61 6.53 -7.70
C ALA A 77 -9.57 7.44 -6.91
N THR A 78 -10.39 6.85 -6.03
CA THR A 78 -11.44 7.55 -5.27
C THR A 78 -11.12 7.77 -3.80
N VAL A 79 -9.95 7.33 -3.33
CA VAL A 79 -9.52 7.48 -1.94
C VAL A 79 -8.09 8.03 -1.87
N ASP A 80 -7.87 8.95 -0.94
CA ASP A 80 -6.53 9.36 -0.51
C ASP A 80 -6.14 8.53 0.73
N PRO A 81 -5.03 7.77 0.67
CA PRO A 81 -4.44 7.12 1.84
C PRO A 81 -3.45 8.06 2.56
N ALA A 82 -2.94 7.64 3.72
CA ALA A 82 -1.83 8.33 4.40
C ALA A 82 -0.52 8.31 3.58
N PHE A 83 -0.28 7.18 2.91
CA PHE A 83 0.89 6.91 2.08
C PHE A 83 0.50 6.10 0.85
N LEU A 84 1.29 6.21 -0.22
CA LEU A 84 1.22 5.35 -1.39
C LEU A 84 2.55 4.64 -1.63
N PRO A 85 2.57 3.42 -2.18
CA PRO A 85 3.81 2.81 -2.60
C PRO A 85 4.38 3.56 -3.80
N ASP A 86 5.67 3.87 -3.75
CA ASP A 86 6.45 4.28 -4.90
C ASP A 86 6.38 3.16 -5.96
N PRO A 87 5.96 3.47 -7.20
CA PRO A 87 5.72 2.46 -8.23
C PRO A 87 6.99 1.75 -8.73
N TYR A 88 8.18 2.23 -8.34
CA TYR A 88 9.44 1.72 -8.85
C TYR A 88 10.23 0.96 -7.79
N ASN A 89 10.30 1.45 -6.56
CA ASN A 89 11.05 0.78 -5.48
C ASN A 89 10.14 0.14 -4.41
N GLY A 90 8.84 0.41 -4.42
CA GLY A 90 7.88 -0.15 -3.46
C GLY A 90 7.95 0.44 -2.04
N LEU A 91 8.83 1.41 -1.78
CA LEU A 91 8.86 2.14 -0.52
C LEU A 91 7.67 3.10 -0.45
N TYR A 92 7.14 3.34 0.74
CA TYR A 92 6.00 4.25 0.88
C TYR A 92 6.44 5.71 0.80
N VAL A 93 5.67 6.50 0.05
CA VAL A 93 5.81 7.95 -0.04
C VAL A 93 4.60 8.65 0.60
N PRO A 94 4.80 9.79 1.29
CA PRO A 94 3.73 10.44 2.03
C PRO A 94 2.67 11.09 1.12
N VAL A 95 1.42 11.06 1.58
CA VAL A 95 0.28 11.76 0.98
C VAL A 95 -0.31 12.72 2.02
N ASP A 96 -0.94 12.18 3.08
CA ASP A 96 -1.56 12.97 4.17
C ASP A 96 -0.64 13.11 5.41
N VAL A 97 0.42 12.31 5.46
CA VAL A 97 1.51 12.45 6.45
C VAL A 97 2.58 13.40 5.90
N GLU A 98 3.13 14.27 6.75
CA GLU A 98 4.23 15.16 6.39
C GLU A 98 5.60 14.56 6.72
N ARG A 99 5.71 13.95 7.92
CA ARG A 99 6.92 13.28 8.38
C ARG A 99 6.62 12.17 9.38
N ALA A 100 7.55 11.25 9.56
CA ALA A 100 7.47 10.23 10.61
C ALA A 100 8.78 10.09 11.38
N GLU A 101 8.67 9.69 12.64
CA GLU A 101 9.79 9.28 13.48
C GLU A 101 9.58 7.83 13.88
N VAL A 102 10.55 6.95 13.58
CA VAL A 102 10.49 5.53 13.89
C VAL A 102 11.62 5.21 14.84
N THR A 103 11.27 4.81 16.06
CA THR A 103 12.22 4.28 17.04
C THR A 103 12.09 2.77 17.08
N VAL A 104 13.17 2.05 16.84
CA VAL A 104 13.20 0.57 16.85
C VAL A 104 14.07 0.07 18.00
N LYS A 105 13.73 -1.08 18.57
CA LYS A 105 14.58 -1.71 19.56
C LYS A 105 15.98 -1.98 18.98
N GLU A 106 17.03 -1.73 19.77
CA GLU A 106 18.42 -2.01 19.36
C GLU A 106 18.63 -3.46 18.88
N GLY A 107 19.55 -3.65 17.94
CA GLY A 107 19.92 -4.96 17.39
C GLY A 107 19.02 -5.46 16.25
N ARG A 108 18.13 -4.62 15.71
CA ARG A 108 17.29 -4.94 14.54
C ARG A 108 17.90 -4.37 13.25
N PRO A 109 17.90 -5.12 12.14
CA PRO A 109 18.47 -4.66 10.87
C PRO A 109 17.47 -3.78 10.10
N VAL A 110 17.01 -2.69 10.72
CA VAL A 110 16.10 -1.72 10.10
C VAL A 110 16.92 -0.56 9.52
N GLN A 111 16.57 -0.13 8.32
CA GLN A 111 17.16 1.02 7.65
C GLN A 111 16.09 2.03 7.25
N ALA A 112 16.52 3.23 6.88
CA ALA A 112 15.68 4.27 6.31
C ALA A 112 16.37 4.86 5.08
N THR A 113 15.60 5.11 4.02
CA THR A 113 16.13 5.65 2.75
C THR A 113 15.58 7.04 2.46
N SER A 114 14.40 7.35 2.96
CA SER A 114 13.64 8.56 2.59
C SER A 114 13.86 9.72 3.56
N SER A 115 13.90 10.96 3.03
CA SER A 115 14.14 12.17 3.83
C SER A 115 12.97 12.61 4.72
N TRP A 116 11.75 12.13 4.47
CA TRP A 116 10.57 12.43 5.30
C TRP A 116 10.52 11.61 6.60
N LEU A 117 11.40 10.61 6.73
CA LEU A 117 11.42 9.68 7.85
C LEU A 117 12.72 9.80 8.63
N PHE A 118 12.59 9.89 9.96
CA PHE A 118 13.71 9.77 10.88
C PHE A 118 13.68 8.38 11.54
N LEU A 119 14.82 7.70 11.57
CA LEU A 119 14.99 6.39 12.22
C LEU A 119 16.03 6.50 13.35
N ASP A 120 15.63 6.08 14.55
CA ASP A 120 16.52 5.91 15.70
C ASP A 120 16.32 4.55 16.39
N PHE A 121 17.21 4.27 17.34
CA PHE A 121 17.21 3.02 18.09
C PHE A 121 17.23 3.27 19.60
N ALA A 122 16.53 2.42 20.35
CA ALA A 122 16.50 2.48 21.81
C ALA A 122 16.59 1.07 22.43
N GLY A 123 17.22 0.97 23.60
CA GLY A 123 17.31 -0.31 24.34
C GLY A 123 15.95 -0.85 24.79
N GLU A 124 15.03 0.04 25.16
CA GLU A 124 13.65 -0.27 25.53
C GLU A 124 12.69 0.81 25.02
N ILE A 125 11.48 0.41 24.66
CA ILE A 125 10.41 1.28 24.19
C ILE A 125 9.16 1.01 25.06
N PRO A 126 8.98 1.73 26.18
CA PRO A 126 7.81 1.58 27.01
C PRO A 126 6.59 2.19 26.32
N VAL A 127 5.44 1.52 26.46
CA VAL A 127 4.17 2.02 25.95
C VAL A 127 3.48 2.88 27.03
N PRO A 128 3.03 4.11 26.72
CA PRO A 128 2.34 4.97 27.66
C PRO A 128 1.07 4.31 28.23
N ALA A 129 0.81 4.52 29.52
CA ALA A 129 -0.34 3.92 30.21
C ALA A 129 -1.68 4.39 29.62
N GLU A 130 -1.75 5.60 29.09
CA GLU A 130 -2.93 6.20 28.46
C GLU A 130 -3.20 5.69 27.04
N ALA A 131 -2.26 4.96 26.42
CA ALA A 131 -2.43 4.49 25.05
C ALA A 131 -3.59 3.50 24.94
N TRP A 132 -4.42 3.65 23.89
CA TRP A 132 -5.54 2.76 23.58
C TRP A 132 -5.03 1.43 23.06
N LEU A 133 -5.44 0.32 23.69
CA LEU A 133 -4.94 -1.02 23.36
C LEU A 133 -6.04 -1.97 22.88
N ALA A 134 -7.22 -1.92 23.49
CA ALA A 134 -8.34 -2.79 23.15
C ALA A 134 -9.65 -2.01 23.17
N TRP A 135 -10.67 -2.55 22.51
CA TRP A 135 -12.01 -1.97 22.47
C TRP A 135 -12.99 -2.86 23.23
N ASP A 136 -13.80 -2.24 24.08
CA ASP A 136 -14.93 -2.87 24.75
C ASP A 136 -16.23 -2.48 24.03
N PRO A 137 -16.92 -3.41 23.35
CA PRO A 137 -18.15 -3.11 22.61
C PRO A 137 -19.38 -2.91 23.50
N VAL A 138 -19.34 -3.36 24.77
CA VAL A 138 -20.47 -3.22 25.71
C VAL A 138 -20.42 -1.87 26.39
N GLU A 139 -19.22 -1.45 26.81
CA GLU A 139 -19.00 -0.12 27.38
C GLU A 139 -18.88 0.95 26.29
N GLU A 140 -18.59 0.57 25.05
CA GLU A 140 -18.27 1.44 23.91
C GLU A 140 -17.12 2.40 24.26
N ARG A 141 -15.97 1.84 24.68
CA ARG A 141 -14.76 2.63 24.96
C ARG A 141 -13.48 1.84 24.66
N PHE A 142 -12.39 2.57 24.45
CA PHE A 142 -11.06 1.97 24.46
C PHE A 142 -10.60 1.71 25.89
N GLN A 143 -10.05 0.51 26.10
CA GLN A 143 -9.29 0.12 27.28
C GLN A 143 -7.84 0.51 27.07
N THR A 144 -7.23 1.10 28.09
CA THR A 144 -5.88 1.63 28.01
C THR A 144 -4.83 0.59 28.42
N VAL A 145 -3.57 0.85 28.06
CA VAL A 145 -2.44 0.02 28.51
C VAL A 145 -2.35 -0.02 30.04
N GLY A 146 -2.59 1.10 30.74
CA GLY A 146 -2.56 1.15 32.20
C GLY A 146 -3.66 0.33 32.87
N GLU A 147 -4.82 0.20 32.22
CA GLU A 147 -5.92 -0.67 32.70
C GLU A 147 -5.60 -2.15 32.51
N LEU A 148 -5.05 -2.53 31.35
CA LEU A 148 -4.83 -3.93 30.97
C LEU A 148 -3.47 -4.48 31.42
N PHE A 149 -2.47 -3.62 31.49
CA PHE A 149 -1.06 -3.92 31.81
C PHE A 149 -0.55 -2.93 32.86
N PRO A 150 -1.05 -2.96 34.11
CA PRO A 150 -0.68 -2.01 35.16
C PRO A 150 0.79 -2.06 35.57
N GLN A 151 1.50 -3.13 35.21
CA GLN A 151 2.95 -3.29 35.44
C GLN A 151 3.80 -2.71 34.29
N GLY A 152 3.17 -2.15 33.26
CA GLY A 152 3.81 -1.66 32.05
C GLY A 152 3.75 -2.65 30.89
N LEU A 153 3.92 -2.12 29.69
CA LEU A 153 4.03 -2.84 28.42
C LEU A 153 5.17 -2.20 27.61
N SER A 154 5.92 -3.00 26.86
CA SER A 154 6.97 -2.51 25.97
C SER A 154 6.72 -2.99 24.54
N ALA A 155 7.22 -2.26 23.54
CA ALA A 155 7.07 -2.55 22.12
C ALA A 155 8.42 -2.77 21.42
N GLN A 156 8.43 -3.36 20.22
CA GLN A 156 9.64 -3.39 19.38
C GLN A 156 9.87 -2.12 18.58
N ALA A 157 8.81 -1.36 18.30
CA ALA A 157 8.87 -0.09 17.60
C ALA A 157 7.85 0.92 18.14
N ARG A 158 8.22 2.20 18.08
CA ARG A 158 7.34 3.36 18.24
C ARG A 158 7.39 4.17 16.95
N VAL A 159 6.23 4.49 16.40
CA VAL A 159 6.09 5.37 15.24
C VAL A 159 5.35 6.62 15.67
N VAL A 160 5.94 7.80 15.45
CA VAL A 160 5.26 9.10 15.58
C VAL A 160 4.93 9.60 14.18
N LEU A 161 3.64 9.73 13.89
CA LEU A 161 3.12 10.22 12.61
C LEU A 161 2.70 11.68 12.77
N HIS A 162 3.33 12.57 12.00
CA HIS A 162 2.96 13.98 11.93
C HIS A 162 2.18 14.19 10.64
N TYR A 163 0.86 14.37 10.77
CA TYR A 163 0.02 14.68 9.63
C TYR A 163 0.19 16.14 9.22
N ARG A 164 -0.13 16.43 7.96
CA ARG A 164 -0.06 17.78 7.42
C ARG A 164 -0.91 18.76 8.23
N GLN A 165 -0.43 19.99 8.38
CA GLN A 165 -1.15 21.05 9.10
C GLN A 165 -2.50 21.43 8.48
N ASP A 166 -2.69 21.13 7.21
CA ASP A 166 -3.88 21.44 6.45
C ASP A 166 -4.81 20.23 6.26
N LEU A 167 -4.57 19.11 6.95
CA LEU A 167 -5.37 17.88 6.87
C LEU A 167 -6.88 18.14 7.00
N TRP A 168 -7.28 18.96 7.97
CA TRP A 168 -8.69 19.25 8.25
C TRP A 168 -9.36 20.20 7.26
N LYS A 169 -8.62 20.70 6.26
CA LYS A 169 -9.19 21.45 5.13
C LYS A 169 -9.64 20.52 4.00
N LYS A 170 -9.32 19.23 4.07
CA LYS A 170 -9.78 18.24 3.09
C LYS A 170 -11.28 18.03 3.19
N VAL A 171 -11.92 17.82 2.05
CA VAL A 171 -13.35 17.51 1.94
C VAL A 171 -13.54 16.15 1.27
N TRP A 172 -14.63 15.49 1.62
CA TRP A 172 -15.16 14.34 0.90
C TRP A 172 -15.86 14.82 -0.39
N HIS A 173 -16.10 13.91 -1.34
CA HIS A 173 -16.72 14.22 -2.64
C HIS A 173 -18.16 14.72 -2.52
N ASP A 174 -18.83 14.51 -1.38
CA ASP A 174 -20.13 15.10 -1.07
C ASP A 174 -20.05 16.55 -0.54
N GLY A 175 -18.84 17.11 -0.49
CA GLY A 175 -18.52 18.46 -0.04
C GLY A 175 -18.38 18.62 1.48
N SER A 176 -18.57 17.55 2.25
CA SER A 176 -18.47 17.62 3.71
C SER A 176 -17.03 17.48 4.21
N PRO A 177 -16.66 18.05 5.38
CA PRO A 177 -15.27 18.09 5.83
C PRO A 177 -14.75 16.73 6.30
N LEU A 178 -13.46 16.45 6.11
CA LEU A 178 -12.80 15.34 6.80
C LEU A 178 -12.68 15.67 8.30
N THR A 179 -13.13 14.78 9.20
CA THR A 179 -13.14 15.06 10.64
C THR A 179 -12.52 13.93 11.48
N PRO A 180 -12.18 14.18 12.77
CA PRO A 180 -11.77 13.13 13.71
C PRO A 180 -12.72 11.92 13.77
N GLY A 181 -14.03 12.13 13.57
CA GLY A 181 -15.02 11.05 13.53
C GLY A 181 -14.73 10.00 12.46
N ASP A 182 -14.22 10.40 11.30
CA ASP A 182 -13.85 9.50 10.20
C ASP A 182 -12.70 8.56 10.61
N PHE A 183 -11.69 9.09 11.30
CA PHE A 183 -10.55 8.31 11.80
C PHE A 183 -10.97 7.35 12.91
N LEU A 184 -11.73 7.87 13.88
CA LEU A 184 -12.10 7.13 15.09
C LEU A 184 -13.07 5.99 14.81
N LEU A 185 -14.06 6.19 13.93
CA LEU A 185 -14.99 5.11 13.58
C LEU A 185 -14.24 3.93 12.93
N ARG A 186 -13.30 4.22 12.02
CA ARG A 186 -12.47 3.18 11.44
C ARG A 186 -11.64 2.45 12.49
N PHE A 187 -11.00 3.19 13.39
CA PHE A 187 -10.19 2.62 14.45
C PHE A 187 -11.01 1.69 15.36
N VAL A 188 -12.24 2.08 15.74
CA VAL A 188 -13.18 1.20 16.47
C VAL A 188 -13.44 -0.10 15.72
N LEU A 189 -13.71 -0.03 14.42
CA LEU A 189 -14.08 -1.19 13.61
C LEU A 189 -12.95 -2.21 13.40
N LEU A 190 -11.67 -1.82 13.60
CA LEU A 190 -10.55 -2.77 13.62
C LEU A 190 -10.69 -3.81 14.75
N PHE A 191 -11.38 -3.46 15.84
CA PHE A 191 -11.54 -4.32 17.01
C PHE A 191 -12.96 -4.88 17.11
N ASP A 192 -13.96 -4.01 16.94
CA ASP A 192 -15.36 -4.29 17.26
C ASP A 192 -15.92 -5.47 16.47
N ARG A 193 -15.63 -5.53 15.15
CA ARG A 193 -16.17 -6.56 14.26
C ARG A 193 -15.74 -7.98 14.63
N ALA A 194 -14.58 -8.15 15.26
CA ALA A 194 -14.06 -9.44 15.68
C ALA A 194 -14.47 -9.80 17.12
N HIS A 195 -15.26 -8.97 17.80
CA HIS A 195 -15.68 -9.20 19.18
C HIS A 195 -17.08 -9.84 19.24
N PRO A 196 -17.26 -11.03 19.84
CA PRO A 196 -18.55 -11.75 19.84
C PRO A 196 -19.74 -10.99 20.45
N GLN A 197 -19.47 -10.05 21.36
CA GLN A 197 -20.49 -9.18 21.96
C GLN A 197 -20.86 -7.96 21.10
N SER A 198 -20.16 -7.72 19.99
CA SER A 198 -20.49 -6.62 19.08
C SER A 198 -21.80 -6.89 18.34
N PRO A 199 -22.70 -5.89 18.21
CA PRO A 199 -23.88 -5.97 17.35
C PRO A 199 -23.57 -6.22 15.87
N VAL A 200 -22.35 -5.92 15.44
CA VAL A 200 -21.84 -6.10 14.07
C VAL A 200 -20.73 -7.14 14.01
N TYR A 201 -20.73 -8.10 14.96
CA TYR A 201 -19.79 -9.21 14.97
C TYR A 201 -19.80 -9.98 13.66
N ASP A 202 -18.62 -10.24 13.11
CA ASP A 202 -18.39 -11.02 11.90
C ASP A 202 -17.23 -11.98 12.15
N GLU A 203 -17.54 -13.26 12.24
CA GLU A 203 -16.57 -14.33 12.48
C GLU A 203 -15.44 -14.33 11.44
N SER A 204 -15.71 -13.91 10.20
CA SER A 204 -14.67 -13.82 9.16
C SER A 204 -13.62 -12.74 9.40
N SER A 205 -13.89 -11.79 10.31
CA SER A 205 -12.93 -10.75 10.70
C SER A 205 -11.96 -11.19 11.82
N VAL A 206 -12.26 -12.30 12.51
CA VAL A 206 -11.46 -12.78 13.65
C VAL A 206 -10.00 -13.06 13.29
N PRO A 207 -9.67 -13.77 12.18
CA PRO A 207 -8.27 -14.07 11.86
C PRO A 207 -7.41 -12.82 11.60
N ALA A 208 -7.99 -11.81 10.93
CA ALA A 208 -7.31 -10.55 10.68
C ALA A 208 -7.08 -9.77 11.98
N ALA A 209 -8.09 -9.73 12.87
CA ALA A 209 -7.96 -9.07 14.17
C ALA A 209 -6.95 -9.77 15.09
N GLU A 210 -6.87 -11.10 15.08
CA GLU A 210 -5.86 -11.86 15.82
C GLU A 210 -4.45 -11.55 15.31
N THR A 211 -4.25 -11.50 14.00
CA THR A 211 -2.98 -11.09 13.39
C THR A 211 -2.59 -9.69 13.82
N MET A 212 -3.51 -8.74 13.76
CA MET A 212 -3.28 -7.36 14.23
C MET A 212 -2.90 -7.33 15.71
N ARG A 213 -3.61 -8.05 16.58
CA ARG A 213 -3.34 -8.08 18.04
C ARG A 213 -2.00 -8.70 18.41
N GLN A 214 -1.44 -9.58 17.57
CA GLN A 214 -0.12 -10.15 17.81
C GLN A 214 0.97 -9.08 17.84
N HIS A 215 0.81 -8.00 17.06
CA HIS A 215 1.81 -6.95 16.96
C HIS A 215 1.37 -5.58 17.49
N PHE A 216 0.08 -5.24 17.52
CA PHE A 216 -0.38 -3.97 18.08
C PHE A 216 -0.10 -3.89 19.59
N ARG A 217 0.48 -2.78 20.05
CA ARG A 217 0.81 -2.55 21.46
C ARG A 217 0.20 -1.28 22.03
N GLY A 218 -0.31 -0.38 21.20
CA GLY A 218 -1.09 0.77 21.65
C GLY A 218 -1.09 1.91 20.64
N LEU A 219 -2.08 2.78 20.73
CA LEU A 219 -2.18 4.02 19.98
C LEU A 219 -2.44 5.19 20.92
N LEU A 220 -1.75 6.30 20.70
CA LEU A 220 -1.94 7.52 21.46
C LEU A 220 -2.02 8.72 20.53
N VAL A 221 -3.15 9.44 20.58
CA VAL A 221 -3.29 10.71 19.87
C VAL A 221 -2.67 11.81 20.74
N ARG A 222 -1.54 12.37 20.29
CA ARG A 222 -0.81 13.43 21.01
C ARG A 222 -1.42 14.80 20.80
N ASN A 223 -1.90 15.06 19.60
CA ASN A 223 -2.54 16.31 19.25
C ASN A 223 -3.57 16.07 18.13
N TRP A 224 -4.64 16.86 18.11
CA TRP A 224 -5.67 16.77 17.07
C TRP A 224 -5.47 17.79 15.94
N ASP A 225 -4.88 18.96 16.21
CA ASP A 225 -4.66 20.00 15.18
C ASP A 225 -3.33 20.75 15.41
N PRO A 226 -2.27 20.50 14.61
CA PRO A 226 -2.18 19.45 13.60
C PRO A 226 -2.25 18.05 14.23
N LEU A 227 -2.77 17.07 13.48
CA LEU A 227 -2.91 15.69 13.97
C LEU A 227 -1.52 15.04 14.15
N VAL A 228 -1.24 14.58 15.38
CA VAL A 228 -0.03 13.82 15.72
C VAL A 228 -0.42 12.56 16.46
N VAL A 229 -0.01 11.41 15.94
CA VAL A 229 -0.39 10.08 16.46
C VAL A 229 0.85 9.26 16.71
N GLU A 230 0.92 8.64 17.89
CA GLU A 230 1.92 7.65 18.23
C GLU A 230 1.33 6.24 18.15
N VAL A 231 2.02 5.34 17.48
CA VAL A 231 1.66 3.93 17.37
C VAL A 231 2.80 3.08 17.91
N TYR A 232 2.46 2.18 18.82
CA TYR A 232 3.38 1.22 19.42
C TYR A 232 3.08 -0.15 18.86
N THR A 233 4.10 -0.82 18.33
CA THR A 233 3.92 -2.07 17.60
C THR A 233 5.13 -2.99 17.71
N ASP A 234 4.90 -4.30 17.61
CA ASP A 234 5.93 -5.31 17.43
C ASP A 234 6.15 -5.68 15.96
N PHE A 235 5.40 -5.06 15.04
CA PHE A 235 5.60 -5.21 13.60
C PHE A 235 6.92 -4.53 13.21
N LEU A 236 7.76 -5.27 12.50
CA LEU A 236 9.01 -4.77 11.95
C LEU A 236 9.12 -5.17 10.47
N ALA A 237 9.74 -4.28 9.71
CA ALA A 237 10.18 -4.51 8.34
C ALA A 237 11.66 -4.13 8.23
N LEU A 238 12.32 -4.49 7.13
CA LEU A 238 13.70 -4.09 6.88
C LEU A 238 13.80 -2.57 6.65
N ASP A 239 12.78 -1.97 6.04
CA ASP A 239 12.71 -0.54 5.78
C ASP A 239 11.71 0.13 6.72
N ALA A 240 12.14 1.19 7.39
CA ALA A 240 11.33 1.94 8.35
C ALA A 240 10.10 2.59 7.70
N GLU A 241 10.16 2.90 6.40
CA GLU A 241 9.04 3.41 5.60
C GLU A 241 7.83 2.46 5.64
N TRP A 242 8.08 1.14 5.63
CA TRP A 242 7.01 0.14 5.75
C TRP A 242 6.41 0.12 7.15
N ILE A 243 7.23 0.27 8.20
CA ILE A 243 6.76 0.33 9.59
C ILE A 243 5.86 1.55 9.79
N ALA A 244 6.27 2.71 9.26
CA ALA A 244 5.50 3.94 9.32
C ALA A 244 4.17 3.85 8.54
N ALA A 245 4.20 3.25 7.35
CA ALA A 245 3.00 3.07 6.54
C ALA A 245 1.98 2.12 7.19
N GLU A 246 2.44 0.99 7.75
CA GLU A 246 1.56 0.06 8.47
C GLU A 246 0.99 0.69 9.75
N ALA A 247 1.77 1.49 10.48
CA ALA A 247 1.27 2.27 11.61
C ALA A 247 0.15 3.24 11.20
N ALA A 248 0.33 3.99 10.10
CA ALA A 248 -0.69 4.92 9.63
C ALA A 248 -1.95 4.23 9.13
N LYS A 249 -1.82 3.03 8.53
CA LYS A 249 -2.97 2.18 8.17
C LYS A 249 -3.79 1.75 9.37
N LEU A 250 -3.30 1.80 10.61
CA LEU A 250 -4.15 1.49 11.77
C LEU A 250 -5.13 2.64 12.10
N PHE A 251 -4.78 3.89 11.79
CA PHE A 251 -5.58 5.05 12.22
C PHE A 251 -6.25 5.83 11.08
N HIS A 252 -5.60 5.96 9.93
CA HIS A 252 -6.08 6.77 8.82
C HIS A 252 -7.42 6.26 8.24
N PRO A 253 -8.42 7.12 7.89
CA PRO A 253 -9.77 6.74 7.49
C PRO A 253 -9.88 6.09 6.09
N ALA A 254 -8.76 5.76 5.45
CA ALA A 254 -8.74 4.97 4.23
C ALA A 254 -8.85 3.48 4.59
N TYR A 255 -9.98 2.86 4.27
CA TYR A 255 -10.15 1.43 4.48
C TYR A 255 -9.48 0.64 3.36
N GLU A 256 -9.23 -0.65 3.62
CA GLU A 256 -8.63 -1.57 2.64
C GLU A 256 -9.47 -1.68 1.36
N TYR A 257 -10.80 -1.62 1.49
CA TYR A 257 -11.73 -1.79 0.38
C TYR A 257 -12.34 -0.46 -0.11
N GLY A 258 -11.84 0.68 0.36
CA GLY A 258 -12.16 2.00 -0.19
C GLY A 258 -12.41 3.12 0.81
N PRO A 259 -12.98 4.25 0.37
CA PRO A 259 -13.28 5.37 1.24
C PRO A 259 -14.47 5.05 2.15
N GLY A 260 -14.37 5.45 3.42
CA GLY A 260 -15.42 5.21 4.41
C GLY A 260 -15.68 6.44 5.26
N PRO A 261 -16.29 7.52 4.72
CA PRO A 261 -16.76 8.62 5.55
C PRO A 261 -17.76 8.09 6.58
N TRP A 262 -17.66 8.58 7.82
CA TRP A 262 -18.38 7.99 8.94
C TRP A 262 -19.90 7.89 8.74
N PRO A 263 -20.61 8.81 8.05
CA PRO A 263 -22.05 8.69 7.86
C PRO A 263 -22.42 7.51 6.97
N VAL A 264 -21.62 7.22 5.94
CA VAL A 264 -21.82 6.07 5.05
C VAL A 264 -21.62 4.77 5.83
N VAL A 265 -20.53 4.70 6.60
CA VAL A 265 -20.23 3.53 7.43
C VAL A 265 -21.30 3.34 8.51
N ALA A 266 -21.83 4.41 9.11
CA ALA A 266 -22.94 4.34 10.06
C ALA A 266 -24.21 3.70 9.47
N LEU A 267 -24.54 3.98 8.19
CA LEU A 267 -25.64 3.30 7.50
C LEU A 267 -25.37 1.80 7.36
N LEU A 268 -24.13 1.42 7.01
CA LEU A 268 -23.74 0.02 6.87
C LEU A 268 -23.84 -0.74 8.21
N LEU A 269 -23.33 -0.14 9.29
CA LEU A 269 -23.42 -0.71 10.64
C LEU A 269 -24.86 -0.91 11.07
N ARG A 270 -25.72 0.10 10.84
CA ARG A 270 -27.13 0.01 11.18
C ARG A 270 -27.87 -1.04 10.34
N ALA A 271 -27.53 -1.16 9.06
CA ALA A 271 -28.12 -2.17 8.18
C ALA A 271 -27.76 -3.60 8.61
N GLU A 272 -26.49 -3.83 8.98
CA GLU A 272 -26.00 -5.13 9.45
C GLU A 272 -26.54 -5.50 10.83
N ALA A 273 -26.59 -4.55 11.77
CA ALA A 273 -27.22 -4.76 13.08
C ALA A 273 -28.72 -5.10 12.98
N GLN A 274 -29.40 -4.60 11.94
CA GLN A 274 -30.80 -4.95 11.64
C GLN A 274 -30.95 -6.24 10.80
N GLY A 275 -29.85 -6.88 10.41
CA GLY A 275 -29.84 -8.07 9.55
C GLY A 275 -30.35 -7.84 8.13
N ARG A 276 -30.43 -6.58 7.67
CA ARG A 276 -30.99 -6.22 6.36
C ARG A 276 -29.98 -6.32 5.22
N LEU A 277 -28.74 -5.97 5.52
CA LEU A 277 -27.58 -6.06 4.62
C LEU A 277 -26.41 -6.65 5.42
N ALA A 278 -25.37 -7.10 4.74
CA ALA A 278 -24.12 -7.48 5.38
C ALA A 278 -22.92 -6.87 4.65
N MET A 279 -21.90 -6.46 5.40
CA MET A 279 -20.70 -5.84 4.84
C MET A 279 -19.75 -6.85 4.22
N SER A 280 -19.70 -8.09 4.72
CA SER A 280 -18.87 -9.17 4.18
C SER A 280 -19.69 -10.26 3.48
N ASN A 281 -19.05 -10.96 2.55
CA ASN A 281 -19.65 -12.10 1.85
C ASN A 281 -20.00 -13.25 2.83
N ALA A 282 -19.13 -13.53 3.81
CA ALA A 282 -19.38 -14.58 4.80
C ALA A 282 -20.61 -14.25 5.67
N LYS A 283 -20.69 -13.02 6.16
CA LYS A 283 -21.83 -12.54 6.95
C LYS A 283 -23.12 -12.48 6.13
N ALA A 284 -23.06 -12.07 4.86
CA ALA A 284 -24.19 -12.08 3.94
C ALA A 284 -24.80 -13.48 3.80
N LYS A 285 -23.96 -14.50 3.59
CA LYS A 285 -24.40 -15.91 3.54
C LYS A 285 -25.01 -16.38 4.85
N ALA A 286 -24.39 -16.04 5.99
CA ALA A 286 -24.89 -16.43 7.31
C ALA A 286 -26.26 -15.82 7.62
N LEU A 287 -26.46 -14.54 7.29
CA LEU A 287 -27.71 -13.82 7.51
C LEU A 287 -28.76 -14.07 6.41
N LYS A 288 -28.38 -14.69 5.29
CA LYS A 288 -29.18 -14.72 4.05
C LYS A 288 -29.62 -13.32 3.61
N ALA A 289 -28.74 -12.35 3.78
CA ALA A 289 -28.93 -10.96 3.42
C ALA A 289 -28.05 -10.59 2.22
N GLU A 290 -28.32 -9.44 1.60
CA GLU A 290 -27.51 -8.93 0.48
C GLU A 290 -26.12 -8.51 0.98
N TRP A 291 -25.07 -8.89 0.23
CA TRP A 291 -23.73 -8.35 0.43
C TRP A 291 -23.67 -6.93 -0.13
N VAL A 292 -23.56 -5.95 0.76
CA VAL A 292 -23.81 -4.55 0.44
C VAL A 292 -22.87 -3.99 -0.62
N SER A 293 -23.46 -3.38 -1.65
CA SER A 293 -22.79 -2.51 -2.61
C SER A 293 -23.28 -1.08 -2.44
N LEU A 294 -22.36 -0.13 -2.40
CA LEU A 294 -22.66 1.30 -2.31
C LEU A 294 -22.99 1.93 -3.68
N VAL A 295 -22.79 1.20 -4.79
CA VAL A 295 -22.90 1.75 -6.16
C VAL A 295 -23.97 1.10 -7.03
N ALA A 296 -24.53 -0.04 -6.61
CA ALA A 296 -25.47 -0.79 -7.43
C ALA A 296 -26.28 -1.77 -6.59
N GLY A 297 -27.34 -2.33 -7.18
CA GLY A 297 -28.08 -3.45 -6.61
C GLY A 297 -29.15 -3.05 -5.59
N PRO A 298 -29.82 -4.05 -5.00
CA PRO A 298 -30.97 -3.83 -4.10
C PRO A 298 -30.57 -3.15 -2.78
N SER A 299 -29.27 -3.13 -2.43
CA SER A 299 -28.76 -2.40 -1.27
C SER A 299 -29.07 -0.91 -1.30
N LEU A 300 -29.12 -0.28 -2.48
CA LEU A 300 -29.32 1.17 -2.60
C LEU A 300 -30.65 1.63 -1.99
N GLU A 301 -31.73 0.88 -2.19
CA GLU A 301 -33.04 1.23 -1.63
C GLU A 301 -33.08 1.09 -0.10
N VAL A 302 -32.43 0.05 0.44
CA VAL A 302 -32.28 -0.11 1.90
C VAL A 302 -31.46 1.03 2.49
N LEU A 303 -30.38 1.44 1.83
CA LEU A 303 -29.53 2.53 2.28
C LEU A 303 -30.25 3.89 2.22
N LYS A 304 -31.09 4.15 1.21
CA LYS A 304 -31.91 5.37 1.13
C LYS A 304 -32.90 5.47 2.29
N GLU A 305 -33.59 4.37 2.61
CA GLU A 305 -34.49 4.32 3.77
C GLU A 305 -33.74 4.57 5.08
N LEU A 306 -32.57 3.96 5.24
CA LEU A 306 -31.74 4.14 6.43
C LEU A 306 -31.18 5.56 6.51
N LEU A 307 -30.79 6.18 5.40
CA LEU A 307 -30.33 7.57 5.38
C LEU A 307 -31.40 8.52 5.92
N ALA A 308 -32.64 8.40 5.44
CA ALA A 308 -33.75 9.22 5.92
C ALA A 308 -33.99 9.05 7.43
N ARG A 309 -33.93 7.81 7.94
CA ARG A 309 -34.10 7.51 9.37
C ARG A 309 -32.94 8.04 10.21
N CYS A 310 -31.70 7.72 9.82
CA CYS A 310 -30.51 8.16 10.55
C CYS A 310 -30.40 9.69 10.60
N ALA A 311 -30.76 10.37 9.51
CA ALA A 311 -30.82 11.83 9.47
C ALA A 311 -31.87 12.39 10.45
N ALA A 312 -33.08 11.82 10.46
CA ALA A 312 -34.15 12.25 11.36
C ALA A 312 -33.83 12.01 12.85
N GLU A 313 -33.09 10.94 13.15
CA GLU A 313 -32.70 10.57 14.51
C GLU A 313 -31.38 11.20 14.97
N ALA A 314 -30.68 11.92 14.09
CA ALA A 314 -29.28 12.32 14.30
C ALA A 314 -28.41 11.15 14.78
N PHE A 315 -28.51 10.01 14.09
CA PHE A 315 -27.86 8.77 14.50
C PHE A 315 -26.33 8.88 14.47
N LEU A 316 -25.68 8.58 15.58
CA LEU A 316 -24.22 8.45 15.68
C LEU A 316 -23.90 7.03 16.20
N PRO A 317 -23.11 6.22 15.46
CA PRO A 317 -22.69 4.91 15.97
C PRO A 317 -21.74 5.08 17.17
N TYR A 318 -21.72 4.11 18.08
CA TYR A 318 -20.88 4.13 19.29
C TYR A 318 -20.94 5.47 20.05
N PRO A 319 -22.14 5.99 20.36
CA PRO A 319 -22.32 7.36 20.84
C PRO A 319 -21.62 7.61 22.18
N ARG A 320 -21.38 6.60 23.02
CA ARG A 320 -20.64 6.80 24.29
C ARG A 320 -19.19 7.21 24.08
N PHE A 321 -18.61 6.86 22.92
CA PHE A 321 -17.26 7.25 22.54
C PHE A 321 -17.25 8.41 21.55
N LEU A 322 -17.97 8.28 20.42
CA LEU A 322 -17.84 9.24 19.32
C LEU A 322 -18.47 10.61 19.62
N SER A 323 -19.41 10.72 20.55
CA SER A 323 -20.03 12.02 20.89
C SER A 323 -19.05 13.04 21.47
N ALA A 324 -17.90 12.58 22.01
CA ALA A 324 -16.83 13.46 22.46
C ALA A 324 -16.07 14.13 21.30
N PHE A 325 -16.19 13.61 20.08
CA PHE A 325 -15.43 14.04 18.89
C PHE A 325 -16.31 14.50 17.74
N VAL A 326 -17.57 14.06 17.70
CA VAL A 326 -18.54 14.38 16.65
C VAL A 326 -19.72 15.13 17.27
N PRO A 327 -19.76 16.47 17.17
CA PRO A 327 -20.86 17.25 17.69
C PRO A 327 -22.14 17.01 16.89
N GLU A 328 -23.30 17.19 17.51
CA GLU A 328 -24.60 16.96 16.86
C GLU A 328 -24.80 17.82 15.59
N ALA A 329 -24.22 19.03 15.56
CA ALA A 329 -24.24 19.89 14.38
C ALA A 329 -23.54 19.22 13.17
N GLU A 330 -22.39 18.58 13.40
CA GLU A 330 -21.69 17.81 12.37
C GLU A 330 -22.56 16.63 11.90
N VAL A 331 -23.20 15.89 12.82
CA VAL A 331 -24.09 14.78 12.45
C VAL A 331 -25.16 15.21 11.44
N ARG A 332 -25.83 16.33 11.72
CA ARG A 332 -26.88 16.87 10.84
C ARG A 332 -26.32 17.35 9.50
N GLU A 333 -25.21 18.08 9.52
CA GLU A 333 -24.53 18.57 8.31
C GLU A 333 -24.14 17.40 7.39
N ARG A 334 -23.51 16.38 7.98
CA ARG A 334 -22.94 15.23 7.27
C ARG A 334 -24.01 14.35 6.64
N TYR A 335 -25.12 14.08 7.34
CA TYR A 335 -26.25 13.39 6.71
C TYR A 335 -26.93 14.24 5.63
N GLY A 336 -26.98 15.56 5.80
CA GLY A 336 -27.49 16.47 4.77
C GLY A 336 -26.62 16.46 3.50
N ALA A 337 -25.30 16.42 3.64
CA ALA A 337 -24.36 16.30 2.53
C ALA A 337 -24.53 14.95 1.81
N LEU A 338 -24.56 13.85 2.56
CA LEU A 338 -24.79 12.52 1.99
C LEU A 338 -26.13 12.41 1.26
N ALA A 339 -27.20 13.03 1.78
CA ALA A 339 -28.50 13.05 1.11
C ALA A 339 -28.46 13.76 -0.25
N ARG A 340 -27.81 14.94 -0.32
CA ARG A 340 -27.62 15.65 -1.60
C ARG A 340 -26.78 14.82 -2.58
N TRP A 341 -25.72 14.18 -2.10
CA TRP A 341 -24.89 13.32 -2.93
C TRP A 341 -25.68 12.15 -3.52
N VAL A 342 -26.48 11.47 -2.72
CA VAL A 342 -27.32 10.34 -3.17
C VAL A 342 -28.40 10.81 -4.15
N GLU A 343 -28.97 12.00 -3.94
CA GLU A 343 -29.92 12.61 -4.87
C GLU A 343 -29.28 12.93 -6.23
N GLU A 344 -28.06 13.47 -6.23
CA GLU A 344 -27.34 13.87 -7.44
C GLU A 344 -26.73 12.68 -8.20
N LYS A 345 -26.04 11.79 -7.48
CA LYS A 345 -25.23 10.70 -8.07
C LYS A 345 -25.94 9.35 -8.09
N GLY A 346 -26.99 9.18 -7.29
CA GLY A 346 -27.75 7.93 -7.20
C GLY A 346 -27.05 6.80 -6.44
N HIS A 347 -25.93 7.07 -5.76
CA HIS A 347 -25.14 6.07 -5.04
C HIS A 347 -24.52 6.62 -3.75
N PHE A 348 -24.01 5.71 -2.90
CA PHE A 348 -23.43 6.01 -1.58
C PHE A 348 -21.90 5.94 -1.56
N TRP A 349 -21.26 5.71 -2.70
CA TRP A 349 -19.79 5.78 -2.80
C TRP A 349 -19.31 7.23 -2.76
N VAL A 350 -18.89 7.66 -1.57
CA VAL A 350 -18.34 9.00 -1.30
C VAL A 350 -16.86 8.83 -0.97
N GLY A 351 -15.99 9.41 -1.80
CA GLY A 351 -14.55 9.34 -1.67
C GLY A 351 -13.91 10.67 -1.28
N ASN A 352 -12.59 10.72 -1.30
CA ASN A 352 -11.80 11.95 -1.12
C ASN A 352 -10.56 11.99 -2.03
N GLY A 353 -10.45 11.03 -2.96
CA GLY A 353 -9.32 10.94 -3.88
C GLY A 353 -9.43 11.86 -5.11
N PRO A 354 -8.49 11.73 -6.07
CA PRO A 354 -8.40 12.59 -7.26
C PRO A 354 -9.59 12.48 -8.22
N TYR A 355 -10.36 11.38 -8.15
CA TYR A 355 -11.57 11.19 -8.93
C TYR A 355 -12.72 10.78 -8.04
N PHE A 356 -13.94 11.13 -8.46
CA PHE A 356 -15.17 10.60 -7.89
C PHE A 356 -15.91 9.74 -8.91
N VAL A 357 -16.77 8.85 -8.42
CA VAL A 357 -17.68 8.06 -9.26
C VAL A 357 -18.83 8.95 -9.70
N ASP A 358 -18.95 9.19 -11.00
CA ASP A 358 -19.99 10.06 -11.57
C ASP A 358 -21.17 9.25 -12.12
N LEU A 359 -20.90 8.06 -12.63
CA LEU A 359 -21.91 7.18 -13.20
C LEU A 359 -21.51 5.71 -13.08
N VAL A 360 -22.47 4.86 -12.73
CA VAL A 360 -22.30 3.41 -12.71
C VAL A 360 -23.41 2.74 -13.51
N LYS A 361 -23.01 1.91 -14.46
CA LYS A 361 -23.87 1.08 -15.31
C LYS A 361 -23.47 -0.38 -15.15
N PRO A 362 -24.00 -1.07 -14.12
CA PRO A 362 -23.49 -2.38 -13.70
C PRO A 362 -23.79 -3.50 -14.71
N VAL A 363 -24.84 -3.36 -15.53
CA VAL A 363 -25.19 -4.33 -16.59
C VAL A 363 -24.23 -4.21 -17.77
N GLU A 364 -23.99 -2.99 -18.23
CA GLU A 364 -23.08 -2.67 -19.33
C GLU A 364 -21.60 -2.71 -18.94
N LYS A 365 -21.32 -2.88 -17.64
CA LYS A 365 -19.97 -2.87 -17.06
C LYS A 365 -19.20 -1.58 -17.37
N ILE A 366 -19.90 -0.46 -17.25
CA ILE A 366 -19.34 0.88 -17.43
C ILE A 366 -19.35 1.62 -16.10
N LEU A 367 -18.21 2.23 -15.76
CA LEU A 367 -18.06 3.14 -14.64
C LEU A 367 -17.34 4.40 -15.15
N VAL A 368 -17.89 5.57 -14.83
CA VAL A 368 -17.30 6.86 -15.20
C VAL A 368 -16.71 7.50 -13.95
N LEU A 369 -15.40 7.76 -14.01
CA LEU A 369 -14.70 8.57 -13.03
C LEU A 369 -14.56 9.99 -13.57
N ARG A 370 -14.93 10.99 -12.76
CA ARG A 370 -14.72 12.40 -13.09
C ARG A 370 -13.67 12.98 -12.14
N ARG A 371 -12.76 13.79 -12.68
CA ARG A 371 -11.73 14.46 -11.89
C ARG A 371 -12.41 15.35 -10.85
N TRP A 372 -11.91 15.28 -9.63
CA TRP A 372 -12.33 16.17 -8.56
C TRP A 372 -11.45 17.42 -8.60
N GLU A 373 -12.02 18.55 -9.00
CA GLU A 373 -11.25 19.81 -9.16
C GLU A 373 -10.83 20.41 -7.81
N GLU A 374 -11.58 20.11 -6.75
CA GLU A 374 -11.22 20.46 -5.37
C GLU A 374 -10.28 19.42 -4.73
N HIS A 375 -9.71 18.50 -5.53
CA HIS A 375 -8.74 17.54 -5.00
C HIS A 375 -7.52 18.25 -4.44
N TRP A 376 -7.11 17.76 -3.29
CA TRP A 376 -6.03 18.33 -2.52
C TRP A 376 -4.69 18.27 -3.28
N VAL A 377 -3.83 19.28 -3.11
CA VAL A 377 -2.50 19.26 -3.73
C VAL A 377 -1.56 18.37 -2.92
N ASP A 378 -1.18 17.24 -3.52
CA ASP A 378 -0.23 16.30 -2.94
C ASP A 378 1.14 16.96 -2.62
N PRO A 379 1.84 16.51 -1.58
CA PRO A 379 3.13 17.08 -1.18
C PRO A 379 4.25 16.78 -2.20
N ILE A 380 4.06 15.74 -3.03
CA ILE A 380 4.97 15.37 -4.10
C ILE A 380 4.34 15.59 -5.47
N SER A 381 5.16 15.97 -6.44
CA SER A 381 4.72 16.00 -7.84
C SER A 381 4.79 14.60 -8.45
N TRP A 382 3.64 13.97 -8.64
CA TRP A 382 3.53 12.65 -9.28
C TRP A 382 4.04 12.57 -10.72
N LYS A 383 4.35 13.71 -11.34
CA LYS A 383 5.03 13.77 -12.63
C LYS A 383 6.42 13.12 -12.60
N VAL A 384 7.06 12.99 -11.44
CA VAL A 384 8.37 12.30 -11.35
C VAL A 384 8.27 10.82 -11.73
N TYR A 385 7.06 10.25 -11.68
CA TYR A 385 6.77 8.85 -12.03
C TYR A 385 6.22 8.67 -13.45
N THR A 386 6.28 9.70 -14.30
CA THR A 386 5.99 9.53 -15.73
C THR A 386 7.27 9.16 -16.46
N GLY A 387 7.30 7.97 -17.09
CA GLY A 387 8.48 7.47 -17.80
C GLY A 387 9.40 6.65 -16.90
N PRO A 388 9.09 5.35 -16.67
CA PRO A 388 9.93 4.51 -15.82
C PRO A 388 11.34 4.41 -16.37
N ARG A 389 12.34 4.64 -15.51
CA ARG A 389 13.75 4.44 -15.84
C ARG A 389 14.09 2.97 -15.77
N ILE A 390 13.89 2.25 -16.88
CA ILE A 390 14.14 0.80 -16.94
C ILE A 390 15.64 0.52 -16.74
N PRO A 391 16.02 -0.32 -15.77
CA PRO A 391 17.40 -0.70 -15.56
C PRO A 391 17.91 -1.57 -16.70
N TRP A 392 19.16 -1.36 -17.09
CA TRP A 392 19.86 -2.15 -18.10
C TRP A 392 21.29 -2.48 -17.65
N ALA A 393 21.83 -3.57 -18.18
CA ALA A 393 23.22 -3.96 -18.01
C ALA A 393 23.80 -4.31 -19.38
N LYS A 394 25.10 -4.10 -19.54
CA LYS A 394 25.87 -4.56 -20.70
C LYS A 394 27.15 -5.21 -20.21
N LEU A 395 27.41 -6.42 -20.67
CA LEU A 395 28.60 -7.19 -20.37
C LEU A 395 29.46 -7.29 -21.63
N HIS A 396 30.71 -6.84 -21.52
CA HIS A 396 31.68 -6.89 -22.60
C HIS A 396 32.95 -7.61 -22.15
N GLY A 397 33.53 -8.41 -23.04
CA GLY A 397 34.78 -9.12 -22.77
C GLY A 397 35.09 -10.19 -23.82
N PRO A 398 36.12 -11.01 -23.59
CA PRO A 398 36.50 -12.06 -24.52
C PRO A 398 35.44 -13.16 -24.59
N SER A 399 35.20 -13.72 -25.77
CA SER A 399 34.32 -14.90 -25.95
C SER A 399 35.04 -16.24 -25.75
N VAL A 400 36.36 -16.22 -25.56
CA VAL A 400 37.20 -17.41 -25.36
C VAL A 400 38.03 -17.23 -24.11
N LEU A 401 37.98 -18.22 -23.21
CA LEU A 401 38.79 -18.31 -22.01
C LEU A 401 39.84 -19.39 -22.16
N VAL A 402 41.12 -19.05 -21.98
CA VAL A 402 42.20 -20.03 -21.91
C VAL A 402 42.39 -20.42 -20.46
N LYS A 403 42.27 -21.72 -20.15
CA LYS A 403 42.44 -22.23 -18.77
C LYS A 403 43.78 -21.79 -18.20
N GLY A 404 43.78 -21.30 -16.96
CA GLY A 404 45.00 -20.84 -16.30
C GLY A 404 45.50 -19.45 -16.71
N LYS A 405 44.75 -18.70 -17.55
CA LYS A 405 45.00 -17.28 -17.82
C LYS A 405 43.91 -16.41 -17.19
N ALA A 406 44.30 -15.23 -16.74
CA ALA A 406 43.33 -14.24 -16.24
C ALA A 406 42.51 -13.68 -17.41
N ALA A 407 41.26 -13.29 -17.14
CA ALA A 407 40.39 -12.62 -18.10
C ALA A 407 39.57 -11.54 -17.39
N ASP A 408 39.47 -10.38 -18.03
CA ASP A 408 38.70 -9.24 -17.53
C ASP A 408 37.49 -8.99 -18.44
N PHE A 409 36.38 -8.62 -17.80
CA PHE A 409 35.12 -8.23 -18.45
C PHE A 409 34.67 -6.88 -17.89
N SER A 410 34.32 -5.96 -18.77
CA SER A 410 33.73 -4.67 -18.38
C SER A 410 32.21 -4.80 -18.30
N VAL A 411 31.64 -4.19 -17.27
CA VAL A 411 30.22 -4.18 -16.99
C VAL A 411 29.75 -2.74 -16.91
N GLU A 412 28.78 -2.40 -17.75
CA GLU A 412 28.07 -1.14 -17.71
C GLU A 412 26.66 -1.40 -17.18
N VAL A 413 26.17 -0.51 -16.33
CA VAL A 413 24.81 -0.55 -15.81
C VAL A 413 24.20 0.84 -15.91
N GLY A 414 22.89 0.92 -16.10
CA GLY A 414 22.20 2.19 -16.22
C GLY A 414 20.70 2.12 -16.00
N LEU A 415 20.08 3.31 -16.01
CA LEU A 415 18.67 3.54 -15.71
C LEU A 415 18.06 4.46 -16.77
N GLY A 416 17.16 3.90 -17.60
CA GLY A 416 16.65 4.60 -18.78
C GLY A 416 17.73 4.71 -19.85
N GLU A 417 18.00 5.91 -20.34
CA GLU A 417 19.02 6.16 -21.37
C GLU A 417 20.40 6.50 -20.79
N GLU A 418 20.51 6.62 -19.46
CA GLU A 418 21.73 7.09 -18.77
C GLU A 418 22.47 5.93 -18.08
N HIS A 419 23.81 6.00 -18.06
CA HIS A 419 24.65 5.18 -17.18
C HIS A 419 24.39 5.52 -15.72
N ALA A 420 24.34 4.51 -14.87
CA ALA A 420 24.15 4.68 -13.44
C ALA A 420 25.48 5.03 -12.76
N SER A 421 25.43 5.94 -11.80
CA SER A 421 26.58 6.18 -10.93
C SER A 421 26.74 5.03 -9.93
N PRO A 422 27.94 4.81 -9.35
CA PRO A 422 28.11 3.83 -8.28
C PRO A 422 27.20 4.06 -7.06
N GLU A 423 26.74 5.29 -6.84
CA GLU A 423 25.84 5.63 -5.73
C GLU A 423 24.40 5.13 -5.97
N ASP A 424 23.97 5.08 -7.23
CA ASP A 424 22.65 4.57 -7.65
C ASP A 424 22.55 3.05 -7.56
N VAL A 425 23.70 2.37 -7.54
CA VAL A 425 23.81 0.91 -7.57
C VAL A 425 23.85 0.35 -6.15
N LEU A 426 22.95 -0.60 -5.88
CA LEU A 426 22.94 -1.35 -4.62
C LEU A 426 24.03 -2.42 -4.63
N PHE A 427 24.10 -3.20 -5.71
CA PHE A 427 25.20 -4.12 -5.99
C PHE A 427 25.23 -4.47 -7.48
N VAL A 428 26.39 -4.94 -7.94
CA VAL A 428 26.52 -5.72 -9.17
C VAL A 428 27.17 -7.05 -8.78
N LYS A 429 26.57 -8.16 -9.22
CA LYS A 429 27.07 -9.52 -9.00
C LYS A 429 27.26 -10.23 -10.33
N TYR A 430 28.19 -11.17 -10.39
CA TYR A 430 28.30 -12.09 -11.51
C TYR A 430 27.99 -13.53 -11.09
N LEU A 431 27.49 -14.30 -12.03
CA LEU A 431 27.30 -15.75 -11.93
C LEU A 431 28.01 -16.39 -13.12
N LEU A 432 28.73 -17.46 -12.85
CA LEU A 432 29.33 -18.29 -13.89
C LEU A 432 28.61 -19.63 -13.90
N LEU A 433 28.00 -19.95 -15.03
CA LEU A 433 27.14 -21.11 -15.20
C LEU A 433 27.77 -22.10 -16.19
N GLY A 434 27.66 -23.38 -15.90
CA GLY A 434 28.05 -24.45 -16.81
C GLY A 434 27.01 -24.72 -17.90
N PRO A 435 27.29 -25.68 -18.82
CA PRO A 435 26.41 -26.01 -19.94
C PRO A 435 24.99 -26.43 -19.55
N GLU A 436 24.81 -27.01 -18.35
CA GLU A 436 23.53 -27.50 -17.85
C GLU A 436 22.87 -26.50 -16.88
N GLY A 437 23.40 -25.27 -16.79
CA GLY A 437 22.92 -24.21 -15.89
C GLY A 437 23.37 -24.36 -14.44
N GLN A 438 24.28 -25.28 -14.13
CA GLN A 438 24.87 -25.43 -12.81
C GLN A 438 25.78 -24.24 -12.46
N LEU A 439 25.71 -23.75 -11.23
CA LEU A 439 26.55 -22.66 -10.75
C LEU A 439 28.00 -23.13 -10.54
N LEU A 440 28.93 -22.58 -11.32
CA LEU A 440 30.37 -22.84 -11.24
C LEU A 440 31.09 -21.81 -10.37
N GLY A 441 30.57 -20.60 -10.26
CA GLY A 441 31.14 -19.52 -9.44
C GLY A 441 30.24 -18.29 -9.37
N ALA A 442 30.46 -17.45 -8.37
CA ALA A 442 29.75 -16.18 -8.21
C ALA A 442 30.60 -15.20 -7.38
N GLY A 443 30.39 -13.91 -7.59
CA GLY A 443 31.07 -12.87 -6.82
C GLY A 443 30.46 -11.48 -7.00
N GLU A 444 30.89 -10.54 -6.16
CA GLU A 444 30.55 -9.12 -6.30
C GLU A 444 31.52 -8.43 -7.27
N VAL A 445 30.98 -7.51 -8.07
CA VAL A 445 31.72 -6.79 -9.10
C VAL A 445 32.23 -5.48 -8.52
N VAL A 446 33.53 -5.21 -8.66
CA VAL A 446 34.17 -4.05 -8.03
C VAL A 446 33.96 -2.81 -8.92
N PRO A 447 33.60 -1.64 -8.34
CA PRO A 447 33.59 -0.38 -9.06
C PRO A 447 34.99 -0.04 -9.60
N SER A 448 35.04 0.50 -10.80
CA SER A 448 36.25 0.96 -11.49
C SER A 448 36.04 2.38 -12.01
N ARG A 449 37.10 3.02 -12.53
CA ARG A 449 36.99 4.36 -13.15
C ARG A 449 36.10 4.39 -14.39
N GLU A 450 35.83 3.24 -15.00
CA GLU A 450 35.08 3.09 -16.26
C GLU A 450 33.74 2.36 -16.07
N GLY A 451 33.24 2.22 -14.84
CA GLY A 451 32.04 1.44 -14.52
C GLY A 451 32.36 0.26 -13.62
N PHE A 452 31.94 -0.96 -13.95
CA PHE A 452 32.16 -2.15 -13.12
C PHE A 452 33.04 -3.17 -13.86
N ARG A 453 33.80 -4.00 -13.13
CA ARG A 453 34.68 -5.02 -13.75
C ARG A 453 34.58 -6.37 -13.06
N VAL A 454 34.37 -7.42 -13.87
CA VAL A 454 34.54 -8.82 -13.44
C VAL A 454 35.93 -9.27 -13.86
N SER A 455 36.72 -9.77 -12.92
CA SER A 455 38.05 -10.31 -13.19
C SER A 455 38.08 -11.77 -12.78
N LEU A 456 38.25 -12.67 -13.75
CA LEU A 456 38.45 -14.09 -13.51
C LEU A 456 39.95 -14.37 -13.41
N GLY A 457 40.39 -14.84 -12.24
CA GLY A 457 41.78 -15.17 -11.98
C GLY A 457 42.25 -16.45 -12.68
N PRO A 458 43.57 -16.67 -12.83
CA PRO A 458 44.13 -17.89 -13.42
C PRO A 458 43.64 -19.19 -12.76
N GLU A 459 43.48 -19.20 -11.44
CA GLU A 459 43.00 -20.39 -10.72
C GLU A 459 41.51 -20.65 -10.98
N GLU A 460 40.70 -19.59 -11.06
CA GLU A 460 39.27 -19.70 -11.38
C GLU A 460 39.07 -20.21 -12.80
N THR A 461 39.78 -19.65 -13.79
CA THR A 461 39.68 -20.12 -15.18
C THR A 461 40.24 -21.52 -15.36
N ARG A 462 41.24 -21.95 -14.57
CA ARG A 462 41.75 -23.32 -14.58
C ARG A 462 40.73 -24.33 -14.05
N ALA A 463 39.93 -23.94 -13.06
CA ALA A 463 38.90 -24.79 -12.46
C ALA A 463 37.68 -25.02 -13.38
N LEU A 464 37.53 -24.24 -14.44
CA LEU A 464 36.39 -24.37 -15.36
C LEU A 464 36.49 -25.64 -16.22
N PRO A 465 35.33 -26.30 -16.48
CA PRO A 465 35.28 -27.37 -17.45
C PRO A 465 35.56 -26.82 -18.86
N PRO A 466 36.24 -27.59 -19.73
CA PRO A 466 36.35 -27.22 -21.14
C PRO A 466 34.96 -27.21 -21.81
N GLY A 467 34.76 -26.31 -22.77
CA GLY A 467 33.49 -26.16 -23.48
C GLY A 467 32.73 -24.88 -23.14
N GLY A 468 31.41 -24.87 -23.39
CA GLY A 468 30.56 -23.70 -23.21
C GLY A 468 30.30 -23.38 -21.74
N VAL A 469 30.56 -22.14 -21.34
CA VAL A 469 30.17 -21.59 -20.04
C VAL A 469 29.50 -20.24 -20.26
N ARG A 470 28.58 -19.85 -19.39
CA ARG A 470 27.88 -18.57 -19.47
C ARG A 470 28.27 -17.68 -18.29
N LEU A 471 28.76 -16.49 -18.59
CA LEU A 471 28.96 -15.44 -17.59
C LEU A 471 27.74 -14.54 -17.61
N GLU A 472 27.03 -14.45 -16.49
CA GLU A 472 25.91 -13.54 -16.28
C GLU A 472 26.29 -12.45 -15.29
N VAL A 473 25.78 -11.24 -15.50
CA VAL A 473 25.85 -10.16 -14.52
C VAL A 473 24.46 -9.72 -14.14
N VAL A 474 24.29 -9.36 -12.88
CA VAL A 474 23.04 -8.86 -12.31
C VAL A 474 23.34 -7.57 -11.55
N GLY A 475 22.71 -6.47 -11.97
CA GLY A 475 22.77 -5.17 -11.32
C GLY A 475 21.47 -4.87 -10.59
N ALA A 476 21.57 -4.49 -9.32
CA ALA A 476 20.45 -3.98 -8.52
C ALA A 476 20.66 -2.50 -8.21
N PHE A 477 19.58 -1.73 -8.17
CA PHE A 477 19.61 -0.28 -8.05
C PHE A 477 18.79 0.16 -6.83
N ARG A 478 19.13 1.31 -6.25
CA ARG A 478 18.44 1.84 -5.07
C ARG A 478 17.07 2.42 -5.40
N SER A 479 16.92 3.00 -6.58
CA SER A 479 15.69 3.70 -6.99
C SER A 479 14.64 2.81 -7.68
N VAL A 480 14.97 1.55 -7.98
CA VAL A 480 14.08 0.65 -8.72
C VAL A 480 14.25 -0.81 -8.28
N ALA A 481 13.14 -1.47 -7.97
CA ALA A 481 13.03 -2.88 -7.59
C ALA A 481 12.94 -3.80 -8.83
N LEU A 482 13.73 -3.49 -9.85
CA LEU A 482 13.92 -4.33 -11.03
C LEU A 482 15.43 -4.50 -11.23
N ALA A 483 15.88 -5.74 -11.41
CA ALA A 483 17.28 -6.01 -11.68
C ALA A 483 17.57 -5.82 -13.17
N ALA A 484 18.72 -5.23 -13.48
CA ALA A 484 19.34 -5.34 -14.79
C ALA A 484 20.13 -6.65 -14.88
N TRP A 485 20.15 -7.27 -16.04
CA TRP A 485 21.04 -8.40 -16.28
C TRP A 485 21.48 -8.46 -17.75
N ASP A 486 22.65 -9.04 -17.96
CA ASP A 486 23.17 -9.37 -19.29
C ASP A 486 24.05 -10.63 -19.17
N SER A 487 24.30 -11.30 -20.29
CA SER A 487 25.05 -12.55 -20.32
C SER A 487 25.92 -12.71 -21.55
N LEU A 488 27.10 -13.30 -21.37
CA LEU A 488 27.98 -13.72 -22.45
C LEU A 488 28.17 -15.24 -22.42
N GLU A 489 28.01 -15.85 -23.59
CA GLU A 489 28.45 -17.23 -23.84
C GLU A 489 29.96 -17.22 -24.12
N LEU A 490 30.69 -18.06 -23.39
CA LEU A 490 32.14 -18.18 -23.42
C LEU A 490 32.53 -19.60 -23.77
N VAL A 491 33.63 -19.77 -24.49
CA VAL A 491 34.23 -21.08 -24.77
C VAL A 491 35.53 -21.23 -23.99
N VAL A 492 35.59 -22.22 -23.11
CA VAL A 492 36.80 -22.54 -22.34
C VAL A 492 37.67 -23.54 -23.11
N VAL A 493 38.91 -23.15 -23.39
CA VAL A 493 39.90 -23.95 -24.14
C VAL A 493 41.12 -24.27 -23.28
N GLU A 494 41.76 -25.40 -23.57
CA GLU A 494 43.00 -25.81 -22.93
C GLU A 494 44.19 -24.92 -23.36
N PRO A 495 45.26 -24.82 -22.56
CA PRO A 495 46.44 -24.04 -22.93
C PRO A 495 47.11 -24.61 -24.21
N GLY A 496 47.09 -23.83 -25.29
CA GLY A 496 47.78 -24.18 -26.55
C GLY A 496 46.90 -24.79 -27.65
N GLY A 497 45.57 -24.72 -27.51
CA GLY A 497 44.58 -25.07 -28.54
C GLY A 497 43.98 -23.87 -29.24
#